data_AF-A0ABD3NHB2-F1
#
_entry.id   AF-A0ABD3NHB2-F1
#
_cell.length_a   1.000
_cell.length_b   1.000
_cell.length_c   1.000
_cell.angle_alpha   90.00
_cell.angle_beta   90.00
_cell.angle_gamma   90.00
#
_symmetry.space_group_name_H-M   'P 1'
#
loop_
_entity.id
_entity.type
_entity.pdbx_description
1 polymer ?
#
loop_
_entity_poly.entity_id
_entity_poly.type
_entity_poly.pdbx_seq_one_letter_code
_entity_poly.pdbx_strand_id
1 'polypeptide(L)'
;MSAYHFLVLLAAIIISIASARLDRTCSYPTNVCKIVVSSTTGSDLQFYAFRAIDGFRVRDVALGKAASQSSTLWNDSKYAAGNTVDGSASSTFSHTDLGDTAPYWEVDLGGAFEITAIDVLNRYCGDADDFDGCLCRLGNATVDLLDDGGASRGVYRFGNTCGVLNPVIDLGTSCGSATTETAQQEQAAAIQYSLLGLGVIIAVVLWSRCRRGSTRSKGLQQAPDRGAFAILLACLGFYGLVTNVNPGRLRRFPASYSEGKGLGDREHQTNSMITCDMAKGVGSCVDPVGVEGEWVLIEPEQSLAAPVCCEWLGRKFLENKEQCGTEFLPMDRNAKLWTLEPFRGNSHFYTQTAGCYCSNFTERYVWQSPNLLPHSEFDPVDTCRLLGDREVLFIGDSTSFQTASTLMNTLYPGGCQNQIIAVGSDTLVGLSHDRVNKTWKDWVEEFHGPDIVIVTMGPHVPKTDIYGWDINETIYQNVVHQVLEEMEEMRKRYPHMKFAWKTQQPGGCTREILEPTNSTKAAYSVKDIRYNWGQYYARDLYMISRLQTLGMPYLDLRMLYSRSDGHKSSQTDNFDCLHFCHGPLDVIGRAFHQFLSNL
;
A
#
# COMPACT_ATOMS: atom_id res chain seq x y z
N MET A 1 18.99 -15.22 34.80
CA MET A 1 17.92 -14.20 34.71
C MET A 1 17.04 -14.29 35.94
N SER A 2 16.77 -13.16 36.60
CA SER A 2 15.84 -13.09 37.75
C SER A 2 14.43 -13.49 37.30
N ALA A 3 13.67 -14.20 38.13
CA ALA A 3 12.26 -14.53 37.88
C ALA A 3 11.40 -13.30 37.52
N TYR A 4 11.85 -12.11 37.95
CA TYR A 4 11.27 -10.83 37.58
C TYR A 4 11.38 -10.52 36.08
N HIS A 5 12.54 -10.79 35.46
CA HIS A 5 12.72 -10.59 34.00
C HIS A 5 11.86 -11.55 33.17
N PHE A 6 11.67 -12.79 33.65
CA PHE A 6 10.83 -13.76 32.95
C PHE A 6 9.34 -13.38 33.00
N LEU A 7 8.87 -12.86 34.14
CA LEU A 7 7.50 -12.38 34.31
C LEU A 7 7.22 -11.10 33.50
N VAL A 8 8.19 -10.19 33.41
CA VAL A 8 8.09 -8.97 32.57
C VAL A 8 8.04 -9.34 31.08
N LEU A 9 8.85 -10.30 30.64
CA LEU A 9 8.78 -10.82 29.26
C LEU A 9 7.44 -11.49 28.96
N LEU A 10 6.92 -12.29 29.89
CA LEU A 10 5.63 -12.96 29.72
C LEU A 10 4.48 -11.94 29.64
N ALA A 11 4.52 -10.89 30.47
CA ALA A 11 3.56 -9.80 30.43
C ALA A 11 3.64 -9.01 29.12
N ALA A 12 4.84 -8.71 28.62
CA ALA A 12 5.04 -8.05 27.32
C ALA A 12 4.55 -8.91 26.14
N ILE A 13 4.73 -10.23 26.20
CA ILE A 13 4.21 -11.18 25.21
C ILE A 13 2.68 -11.24 25.27
N ILE A 14 2.07 -11.30 26.45
CA ILE A 14 0.61 -11.31 26.61
C ILE A 14 0.00 -9.98 26.14
N ILE A 15 0.63 -8.84 26.44
CA ILE A 15 0.24 -7.52 25.96
C ILE A 15 0.39 -7.44 24.42
N SER A 16 1.45 -8.01 23.85
CA SER A 16 1.64 -8.05 22.39
C SER A 16 0.62 -8.97 21.71
N ILE A 17 0.27 -10.12 22.29
CA ILE A 17 -0.77 -11.03 21.77
C ILE A 17 -2.17 -10.42 21.91
N ALA A 18 -2.42 -9.65 22.98
CA ALA A 18 -3.67 -8.90 23.16
C ALA A 18 -3.76 -7.70 22.20
N SER A 19 -2.63 -7.03 21.91
CA SER A 19 -2.56 -5.92 20.95
C SER A 19 -2.61 -6.41 19.49
N ALA A 20 -2.18 -7.65 19.22
CA ALA A 20 -2.32 -8.32 17.93
C ALA A 20 -3.76 -8.80 17.62
N ARG A 21 -4.72 -8.56 18.52
CA ARG A 21 -6.15 -8.86 18.31
C ARG A 21 -7.02 -7.63 18.09
N LEU A 22 -6.43 -6.49 17.75
CA LEU A 22 -7.14 -5.31 17.27
C LEU A 22 -6.84 -5.04 15.78
N ASP A 23 -6.77 -6.08 14.95
CA ASP A 23 -7.22 -5.91 13.57
C ASP A 23 -8.72 -5.63 13.64
N ARG A 24 -9.12 -4.43 13.21
CA ARG A 24 -10.52 -4.13 12.93
C ARG A 24 -10.97 -5.07 11.81
N THR A 25 -11.54 -6.22 12.17
CA THR A 25 -12.11 -7.15 11.20
C THR A 25 -13.39 -6.52 10.64
N CYS A 26 -13.28 -5.81 9.51
CA CYS A 26 -14.45 -5.67 8.66
C CYS A 26 -14.79 -7.10 8.18
N SER A 27 -15.99 -7.59 8.51
CA SER A 27 -16.42 -8.95 8.19
C SER A 27 -17.11 -8.93 6.83
N TYR A 28 -16.50 -9.57 5.83
CA TYR A 28 -17.08 -9.70 4.50
C TYR A 28 -17.78 -11.06 4.33
N PRO A 29 -18.78 -11.15 3.44
CA PRO A 29 -19.37 -12.43 3.05
C PRO A 29 -18.33 -13.37 2.43
N THR A 30 -18.03 -14.46 3.13
CA THR A 30 -17.12 -15.53 2.67
C THR A 30 -17.90 -16.72 2.14
N ASN A 31 -17.21 -17.58 1.37
CA ASN A 31 -17.79 -18.78 0.75
C ASN A 31 -18.96 -18.47 -0.18
N VAL A 32 -18.88 -17.35 -0.90
CA VAL A 32 -19.85 -16.99 -1.96
C VAL A 32 -19.44 -17.70 -3.24
N CYS A 33 -20.35 -18.51 -3.78
CA CYS A 33 -20.16 -19.23 -5.04
C CYS A 33 -21.09 -18.73 -6.14
N LYS A 34 -22.25 -18.17 -5.77
CA LYS A 34 -23.24 -17.64 -6.71
C LYS A 34 -23.76 -16.29 -6.24
N ILE A 35 -24.12 -15.43 -7.18
CA ILE A 35 -24.72 -14.13 -6.88
C ILE A 35 -25.98 -13.96 -7.73
N VAL A 36 -27.09 -13.59 -7.08
CA VAL A 36 -28.39 -13.41 -7.71
C VAL A 36 -28.85 -11.98 -7.53
N VAL A 37 -29.11 -11.28 -8.64
CA VAL A 37 -29.75 -9.97 -8.67
C VAL A 37 -31.22 -10.15 -9.02
N SER A 38 -32.10 -9.71 -8.14
CA SER A 38 -33.56 -9.85 -8.32
C SER A 38 -34.25 -8.49 -8.28
N SER A 39 -35.11 -8.25 -9.26
CA SER A 39 -35.92 -7.03 -9.30
C SER A 39 -36.95 -7.03 -8.18
N THR A 40 -37.04 -5.92 -7.44
CA THR A 40 -38.09 -5.74 -6.41
C THR A 40 -39.33 -5.04 -6.94
N THR A 41 -39.26 -4.45 -8.13
CA THR A 41 -40.35 -3.69 -8.75
C THR A 41 -41.10 -4.48 -9.80
N GLY A 42 -40.59 -5.65 -10.20
CA GLY A 42 -41.09 -6.42 -11.33
C GLY A 42 -40.74 -5.79 -12.69
N SER A 43 -39.93 -4.71 -12.70
CA SER A 43 -39.35 -4.17 -13.93
C SER A 43 -38.27 -5.13 -14.43
N ASP A 44 -38.16 -5.27 -15.74
CA ASP A 44 -37.12 -6.06 -16.39
C ASP A 44 -35.72 -5.60 -15.96
N LEU A 45 -34.81 -6.55 -15.78
CA LEU A 45 -33.42 -6.28 -15.44
C LEU A 45 -32.61 -6.12 -16.71
N GLN A 46 -31.80 -5.06 -16.72
CA GLN A 46 -30.88 -4.78 -17.81
C GLN A 46 -29.66 -4.01 -17.30
N PHE A 47 -28.49 -4.41 -17.75
CA PHE A 47 -27.24 -3.73 -17.44
C PHE A 47 -26.18 -4.15 -18.47
N TYR A 48 -25.20 -3.28 -18.70
CA TYR A 48 -24.08 -3.53 -19.59
C TYR A 48 -23.06 -4.47 -18.95
N ALA A 49 -22.75 -4.31 -17.67
CA ALA A 49 -21.74 -5.12 -16.98
C ALA A 49 -22.06 -5.35 -15.49
N PHE A 50 -21.55 -6.44 -14.93
CA PHE A 50 -21.66 -6.83 -13.52
C PHE A 50 -20.30 -7.34 -13.03
N ARG A 51 -19.84 -6.82 -11.89
CA ARG A 51 -18.57 -7.22 -11.26
C ARG A 51 -18.81 -7.66 -9.83
N ALA A 52 -18.16 -8.76 -9.46
CA ALA A 52 -18.09 -9.22 -8.07
C ALA A 52 -16.63 -9.14 -7.63
N ILE A 53 -16.33 -8.28 -6.65
CA ILE A 53 -14.95 -8.00 -6.24
C ILE A 53 -14.57 -8.95 -5.11
N ASP A 54 -13.56 -9.79 -5.35
CA ASP A 54 -12.95 -10.64 -4.33
C ASP A 54 -12.04 -9.81 -3.43
N GLY A 55 -12.32 -9.72 -2.14
CA GLY A 55 -11.60 -8.90 -1.17
C GLY A 55 -10.11 -9.19 -1.05
N PHE A 56 -9.74 -10.45 -1.24
CA PHE A 56 -8.38 -10.93 -1.06
C PHE A 56 -7.50 -10.80 -2.32
N ARG A 57 -8.09 -10.48 -3.47
CA ARG A 57 -7.35 -10.39 -4.75
C ARG A 57 -7.75 -9.21 -5.61
N VAL A 58 -8.75 -8.47 -5.15
CA VAL A 58 -9.37 -7.30 -5.74
C VAL A 58 -9.55 -7.41 -7.26
N ARG A 59 -10.00 -8.60 -7.65
CA ARG A 59 -10.26 -9.03 -9.01
C ARG A 59 -11.76 -9.19 -9.17
N ASP A 60 -12.28 -8.85 -10.34
CA ASP A 60 -13.62 -9.26 -10.74
C ASP A 60 -13.65 -10.78 -10.93
N VAL A 61 -14.29 -11.48 -9.99
CA VAL A 61 -14.45 -12.93 -10.03
C VAL A 61 -15.67 -13.38 -10.83
N ALA A 62 -16.51 -12.45 -11.28
CA ALA A 62 -17.61 -12.71 -12.20
C ALA A 62 -17.16 -12.70 -13.67
N LEU A 63 -16.02 -12.07 -14.01
CA LEU A 63 -15.51 -11.99 -15.38
C LEU A 63 -15.34 -13.37 -16.04
N GLY A 64 -15.96 -13.52 -17.21
CA GLY A 64 -15.94 -14.73 -18.04
C GLY A 64 -16.72 -15.91 -17.48
N LYS A 65 -17.53 -15.70 -16.44
CA LYS A 65 -18.27 -16.76 -15.74
C LYS A 65 -19.60 -17.10 -16.37
N ALA A 66 -20.14 -18.26 -16.01
CA ALA A 66 -21.44 -18.70 -16.48
C ALA A 66 -22.53 -17.87 -15.80
N ALA A 67 -23.31 -17.15 -16.60
CA ALA A 67 -24.45 -16.38 -16.13
C ALA A 67 -25.76 -16.86 -16.77
N SER A 68 -26.86 -16.72 -16.05
CA SER A 68 -28.21 -17.05 -16.48
C SER A 68 -29.18 -15.95 -16.04
N GLN A 69 -30.38 -15.93 -16.63
CA GLN A 69 -31.43 -14.97 -16.28
C GLN A 69 -32.79 -15.63 -16.42
N SER A 70 -33.77 -15.12 -15.70
CA SER A 70 -35.15 -15.63 -15.64
C SER A 70 -35.82 -15.79 -17.01
N SER A 71 -35.55 -14.87 -17.91
CA SER A 71 -36.06 -14.82 -19.29
C SER A 71 -35.12 -13.96 -20.13
N THR A 72 -35.09 -14.14 -21.44
CA THR A 72 -34.28 -13.31 -22.35
C THR A 72 -35.17 -12.53 -23.30
N LEU A 73 -34.93 -11.23 -23.42
CA LEU A 73 -35.70 -10.35 -24.31
C LEU A 73 -35.76 -10.94 -25.73
N TRP A 74 -36.98 -11.18 -26.19
CA TRP A 74 -37.29 -11.78 -27.51
C TRP A 74 -36.65 -13.15 -27.77
N ASN A 75 -36.17 -13.83 -26.71
CA ASN A 75 -35.37 -15.05 -26.80
C ASN A 75 -34.16 -14.91 -27.76
N ASP A 76 -33.58 -13.70 -27.84
CA ASP A 76 -32.44 -13.39 -28.70
C ASP A 76 -31.14 -13.42 -27.88
N SER A 77 -30.17 -14.21 -28.36
CA SER A 77 -28.81 -14.31 -27.80
C SER A 77 -28.10 -12.96 -27.64
N LYS A 78 -28.49 -11.93 -28.40
CA LYS A 78 -27.98 -10.57 -28.24
C LYS A 78 -28.22 -9.97 -26.85
N TYR A 79 -29.19 -10.47 -26.11
CA TYR A 79 -29.56 -9.99 -24.76
C TYR A 79 -29.29 -11.02 -23.66
N ALA A 80 -28.42 -11.99 -23.94
CA ALA A 80 -28.10 -13.08 -23.03
C ALA A 80 -27.42 -12.61 -21.74
N ALA A 81 -27.60 -13.39 -20.67
CA ALA A 81 -27.08 -13.08 -19.34
C ALA A 81 -25.55 -12.95 -19.32
N GLY A 82 -24.84 -13.76 -20.11
CA GLY A 82 -23.38 -13.75 -20.18
C GLY A 82 -22.77 -12.44 -20.68
N ASN A 83 -23.56 -11.60 -21.35
CA ASN A 83 -23.08 -10.31 -21.88
C ASN A 83 -22.68 -9.31 -20.78
N THR A 84 -23.09 -9.53 -19.53
CA THR A 84 -22.71 -8.64 -18.41
C THR A 84 -21.39 -9.03 -17.77
N VAL A 85 -20.85 -10.19 -18.13
CA VAL A 85 -19.62 -10.74 -17.57
C VAL A 85 -18.60 -11.06 -18.69
N ASP A 86 -18.75 -10.47 -19.87
CA ASP A 86 -17.93 -10.74 -21.05
C ASP A 86 -16.68 -9.84 -21.20
N GLY A 87 -16.52 -8.83 -20.33
CA GLY A 87 -15.43 -7.86 -20.42
C GLY A 87 -15.71 -6.64 -21.31
N SER A 88 -16.91 -6.55 -21.91
CA SER A 88 -17.31 -5.49 -22.83
C SER A 88 -17.76 -4.23 -22.09
N ALA A 89 -17.22 -3.08 -22.49
CA ALA A 89 -17.54 -1.79 -21.87
C ALA A 89 -19.04 -1.45 -21.90
N SER A 90 -19.65 -1.49 -23.09
CA SER A 90 -21.07 -1.17 -23.31
C SER A 90 -21.58 -1.65 -24.68
N SER A 91 -20.80 -2.50 -25.37
CA SER A 91 -21.13 -2.96 -26.73
C SER A 91 -22.16 -4.10 -26.74
N THR A 92 -22.35 -4.74 -25.58
CA THR A 92 -23.22 -5.87 -25.29
C THR A 92 -23.94 -5.61 -23.96
N PHE A 93 -25.09 -6.22 -23.74
CA PHE A 93 -25.82 -6.12 -22.47
C PHE A 93 -26.74 -7.31 -22.28
N SER A 94 -27.15 -7.55 -21.03
CA SER A 94 -28.25 -8.47 -20.72
C SER A 94 -29.58 -7.71 -20.62
N HIS A 95 -30.68 -8.37 -20.97
CA HIS A 95 -32.02 -7.81 -20.78
C HIS A 95 -33.04 -8.93 -20.58
N THR A 96 -33.76 -8.93 -19.46
CA THR A 96 -34.86 -9.88 -19.24
C THR A 96 -36.09 -9.51 -20.07
N ASP A 97 -37.02 -10.43 -20.31
CA ASP A 97 -38.18 -10.11 -21.15
C ASP A 97 -39.07 -9.03 -20.51
N LEU A 98 -39.74 -8.22 -21.33
CA LEU A 98 -40.60 -7.11 -20.89
C LEU A 98 -41.84 -7.58 -20.11
N GLY A 99 -42.23 -8.85 -20.28
CA GLY A 99 -43.36 -9.48 -19.59
C GLY A 99 -42.97 -10.29 -18.36
N ASP A 100 -41.69 -10.29 -17.97
CA ASP A 100 -41.22 -11.04 -16.82
C ASP A 100 -41.66 -10.36 -15.51
N THR A 101 -42.52 -11.02 -14.74
CA THR A 101 -43.06 -10.47 -13.49
C THR A 101 -42.13 -10.66 -12.29
N ALA A 102 -41.10 -11.49 -12.41
CA ALA A 102 -40.12 -11.74 -11.34
C ALA A 102 -38.70 -11.90 -11.92
N PRO A 103 -38.18 -10.84 -12.59
CA PRO A 103 -36.93 -10.97 -13.31
C PRO A 103 -35.74 -11.10 -12.36
N TYR A 104 -34.88 -12.08 -12.65
CA TYR A 104 -33.61 -12.28 -11.97
C TYR A 104 -32.48 -12.49 -12.98
N TRP A 105 -31.28 -12.13 -12.55
CA TRP A 105 -30.02 -12.45 -13.21
C TRP A 105 -29.09 -13.12 -12.19
N GLU A 106 -28.42 -14.19 -12.59
CA GLU A 106 -27.54 -14.98 -11.72
C GLU A 106 -26.19 -15.21 -12.40
N VAL A 107 -25.11 -15.18 -11.62
CA VAL A 107 -23.78 -15.65 -12.03
C VAL A 107 -23.26 -16.72 -11.08
N ASP A 108 -22.72 -17.80 -11.66
CA ASP A 108 -21.95 -18.82 -10.97
C ASP A 108 -20.47 -18.49 -11.05
N LEU A 109 -19.85 -18.16 -9.92
CA LEU A 109 -18.46 -17.73 -9.84
C LEU A 109 -17.46 -18.89 -10.12
N GLY A 110 -17.93 -20.14 -10.13
CA GLY A 110 -17.12 -21.34 -10.37
C GLY A 110 -16.13 -21.66 -9.24
N GLY A 111 -16.33 -21.06 -8.06
CA GLY A 111 -15.49 -21.23 -6.88
C GLY A 111 -16.01 -20.40 -5.72
N ALA A 112 -15.49 -20.67 -4.52
CA ALA A 112 -15.83 -19.94 -3.30
C ALA A 112 -14.95 -18.69 -3.16
N PHE A 113 -15.57 -17.53 -2.96
CA PHE A 113 -14.90 -16.23 -2.82
C PHE A 113 -15.37 -15.46 -1.59
N GLU A 114 -14.56 -14.50 -1.17
CA GLU A 114 -14.94 -13.46 -0.21
C GLU A 114 -15.29 -12.19 -0.99
N ILE A 115 -16.56 -11.81 -1.05
CA ILE A 115 -16.98 -10.67 -1.87
C ILE A 115 -17.00 -9.40 -1.03
N THR A 116 -16.28 -8.37 -1.47
CA THR A 116 -16.20 -7.07 -0.77
C THR A 116 -17.06 -6.01 -1.40
N ALA A 117 -17.25 -6.04 -2.71
CA ALA A 117 -18.07 -5.08 -3.43
C ALA A 117 -18.74 -5.70 -4.66
N ILE A 118 -19.84 -5.07 -5.07
CA ILE A 118 -20.54 -5.38 -6.31
C ILE A 118 -20.71 -4.08 -7.09
N ASP A 119 -20.14 -4.05 -8.30
CA ASP A 119 -20.21 -2.91 -9.22
C ASP A 119 -21.05 -3.30 -10.44
N VAL A 120 -22.01 -2.45 -10.82
CA VAL A 120 -22.86 -2.70 -12.00
C VAL A 120 -22.81 -1.51 -12.93
N LEU A 121 -22.52 -1.74 -14.21
CA LEU A 121 -22.73 -0.74 -15.25
C LEU A 121 -24.17 -0.83 -15.72
N ASN A 122 -24.99 0.05 -15.16
CA ASN A 122 -26.41 0.14 -15.42
C ASN A 122 -26.66 0.58 -16.87
N ARG A 123 -27.83 0.26 -17.41
CA ARG A 123 -28.17 0.53 -18.81
C ARG A 123 -29.10 1.73 -18.94
N TYR A 124 -28.79 2.61 -19.89
CA TYR A 124 -29.66 3.71 -20.33
C TYR A 124 -30.36 3.39 -21.66
N CYS A 125 -31.46 4.10 -21.97
CA CYS A 125 -32.22 3.92 -23.21
C CYS A 125 -31.70 4.86 -24.30
N GLY A 126 -30.72 4.46 -25.11
CA GLY A 126 -30.32 5.17 -26.33
C GLY A 126 -29.53 6.48 -26.15
N ASP A 127 -29.69 7.20 -25.03
CA ASP A 127 -28.86 8.34 -24.62
C ASP A 127 -28.62 8.31 -23.09
N ALA A 128 -27.44 8.76 -22.65
CA ALA A 128 -27.06 8.75 -21.24
C ALA A 128 -27.87 9.74 -20.38
N ASP A 129 -28.58 10.67 -21.03
CA ASP A 129 -29.44 11.69 -20.40
C ASP A 129 -30.89 11.23 -20.12
N ASP A 130 -31.25 9.96 -20.36
CA ASP A 130 -32.58 9.40 -20.00
C ASP A 130 -32.62 8.93 -18.53
N PHE A 131 -32.51 9.90 -17.61
CA PHE A 131 -32.41 9.69 -16.15
C PHE A 131 -33.65 8.99 -15.53
N ASP A 132 -34.83 9.06 -16.17
CA ASP A 132 -36.12 8.59 -15.62
C ASP A 132 -36.61 7.25 -16.22
N GLY A 133 -35.92 6.70 -17.22
CA GLY A 133 -36.33 5.49 -17.94
C GLY A 133 -35.55 4.23 -17.53
N CYS A 134 -34.63 3.82 -18.40
CA CYS A 134 -33.90 2.55 -18.28
C CYS A 134 -33.06 2.43 -17.00
N LEU A 135 -32.46 3.53 -16.51
CA LEU A 135 -31.57 3.51 -15.34
C LEU A 135 -32.31 3.22 -14.02
N CYS A 136 -33.62 3.48 -13.97
CA CYS A 136 -34.44 3.18 -12.81
C CYS A 136 -34.72 1.68 -12.61
N ARG A 137 -34.49 0.83 -13.62
CA ARG A 137 -34.93 -0.57 -13.59
C ARG A 137 -34.19 -1.44 -12.58
N LEU A 138 -32.94 -1.08 -12.24
CA LEU A 138 -32.17 -1.72 -11.17
C LEU A 138 -32.50 -1.15 -9.78
N GLY A 139 -33.36 -0.13 -9.70
CA GLY A 139 -33.66 0.60 -8.47
C GLY A 139 -34.24 -0.32 -7.40
N ASN A 140 -33.63 -0.30 -6.21
CA ASN A 140 -34.01 -1.15 -5.08
C ASN A 140 -33.91 -2.66 -5.31
N ALA A 141 -33.33 -3.13 -6.42
CA ALA A 141 -33.11 -4.55 -6.66
C ALA A 141 -32.25 -5.17 -5.54
N THR A 142 -32.54 -6.42 -5.18
CA THR A 142 -31.80 -7.15 -4.15
C THR A 142 -30.67 -7.95 -4.77
N VAL A 143 -29.57 -8.09 -4.03
CA VAL A 143 -28.43 -8.93 -4.40
C VAL A 143 -28.22 -9.97 -3.30
N ASP A 144 -28.48 -11.23 -3.62
CA ASP A 144 -28.29 -12.36 -2.72
C ASP A 144 -26.96 -13.06 -3.04
N LEU A 145 -26.12 -13.21 -2.02
CA LEU A 145 -24.84 -13.93 -2.11
C LEU A 145 -25.06 -15.33 -1.59
N LEU A 146 -24.85 -16.35 -2.42
CA LEU A 146 -25.16 -17.74 -2.08
C LEU A 146 -23.88 -18.58 -2.06
N ASP A 147 -23.83 -19.58 -1.19
CA ASP A 147 -22.82 -20.66 -1.31
C ASP A 147 -23.21 -21.71 -2.36
N ASP A 148 -22.35 -22.72 -2.52
CA ASP A 148 -22.56 -23.82 -3.47
C ASP A 148 -23.82 -24.66 -3.17
N GLY A 149 -24.27 -24.66 -1.91
CA GLY A 149 -25.51 -25.31 -1.49
C GLY A 149 -26.77 -24.46 -1.68
N GLY A 150 -26.62 -23.22 -2.15
CA GLY A 150 -27.71 -22.25 -2.31
C GLY A 150 -28.11 -21.55 -1.00
N ALA A 151 -27.32 -21.66 0.08
CA ALA A 151 -27.60 -20.95 1.32
C ALA A 151 -27.08 -19.51 1.24
N SER A 152 -27.91 -18.55 1.66
CA SER A 152 -27.54 -17.14 1.67
C SER A 152 -26.44 -16.82 2.69
N ARG A 153 -25.42 -16.12 2.20
CA ARG A 153 -24.30 -15.51 2.93
C ARG A 153 -24.52 -14.03 3.21
N GLY A 154 -25.53 -13.44 2.60
CA GLY A 154 -25.95 -12.06 2.83
C GLY A 154 -26.86 -11.58 1.71
N VAL A 155 -27.88 -10.79 2.08
CA VAL A 155 -28.78 -10.13 1.12
C VAL A 155 -28.58 -8.64 1.22
N TYR A 156 -28.23 -8.04 0.10
CA TYR A 156 -27.98 -6.63 -0.05
C TYR A 156 -29.00 -6.01 -0.98
N ARG A 157 -29.02 -4.68 -1.06
CA ARG A 157 -29.99 -3.96 -1.88
C ARG A 157 -29.35 -2.73 -2.49
N PHE A 158 -29.59 -2.52 -3.78
CA PHE A 158 -29.28 -1.25 -4.40
C PHE A 158 -30.17 -0.14 -3.82
N GLY A 159 -29.66 1.10 -3.80
CA GLY A 159 -30.50 2.26 -3.49
C GLY A 159 -31.42 2.63 -4.66
N ASN A 160 -31.85 3.90 -4.68
CA ASN A 160 -32.41 4.47 -5.89
C ASN A 160 -31.32 4.59 -6.96
N THR A 161 -31.44 3.84 -8.06
CA THR A 161 -30.49 3.86 -9.18
C THR A 161 -30.96 4.71 -10.36
N CYS A 162 -32.13 5.37 -10.26
CA CYS A 162 -32.59 6.29 -11.31
C CYS A 162 -31.52 7.35 -11.57
N GLY A 163 -31.11 7.48 -12.83
CA GLY A 163 -30.04 8.41 -13.18
C GLY A 163 -28.63 8.01 -12.78
N VAL A 164 -28.47 6.88 -12.09
CA VAL A 164 -27.18 6.37 -11.65
C VAL A 164 -26.76 5.33 -12.69
N LEU A 165 -25.86 5.74 -13.57
CA LEU A 165 -25.20 4.84 -14.52
C LEU A 165 -24.44 3.73 -13.78
N ASN A 166 -24.02 4.03 -12.56
CA ASN A 166 -22.88 3.41 -11.94
C ASN A 166 -23.12 2.96 -10.47
N PRO A 167 -24.15 2.15 -10.18
CA PRO A 167 -24.47 1.73 -8.82
C PRO A 167 -23.46 0.72 -8.26
N VAL A 168 -23.11 0.90 -6.98
CA VAL A 168 -22.18 0.08 -6.23
C VAL A 168 -22.82 -0.36 -4.91
N ILE A 169 -22.58 -1.61 -4.52
CA ILE A 169 -22.85 -2.10 -3.16
C ILE A 169 -21.51 -2.41 -2.51
N ASP A 170 -21.16 -1.66 -1.47
CA ASP A 170 -20.08 -2.00 -0.55
C ASP A 170 -20.61 -2.98 0.50
N LEU A 171 -20.01 -4.17 0.55
CA LEU A 171 -20.44 -5.27 1.42
C LEU A 171 -19.77 -5.22 2.80
N GLY A 172 -18.95 -4.22 3.07
CA GLY A 172 -18.30 -3.92 4.36
C GLY A 172 -19.29 -3.56 5.46
N THR A 173 -20.13 -4.52 5.86
CA THR A 173 -21.24 -4.34 6.79
C THR A 173 -20.81 -4.51 8.25
N SER A 174 -19.80 -3.74 8.68
CA SER A 174 -19.56 -3.36 10.09
C SER A 174 -18.40 -2.38 10.30
N CYS A 175 -18.04 -1.56 9.31
CA CYS A 175 -17.13 -0.43 9.56
C CYS A 175 -17.96 0.80 10.02
N GLY A 176 -18.97 0.58 10.88
CA GLY A 176 -19.72 1.62 11.56
C GLY A 176 -18.94 2.10 12.77
N SER A 177 -18.85 3.41 12.95
CA SER A 177 -18.20 4.08 14.09
C SER A 177 -18.60 3.46 15.43
N ALA A 178 -17.81 2.53 15.96
CA ALA A 178 -17.83 2.23 17.38
C ALA A 178 -17.44 3.53 18.07
N THR A 179 -18.39 4.16 18.76
CA THR A 179 -18.11 5.31 19.61
C THR A 179 -17.02 4.89 20.58
N THR A 180 -16.07 5.79 20.81
CA THR A 180 -14.87 5.62 21.64
C THR A 180 -15.13 5.08 23.06
N GLU A 181 -16.38 5.02 23.51
CA GLU A 181 -16.79 4.55 24.83
C GLU A 181 -16.87 3.02 24.96
N THR A 182 -17.37 2.28 23.95
CA THR A 182 -17.49 0.81 24.05
C THR A 182 -16.14 0.11 23.94
N ALA A 183 -15.26 0.59 23.05
CA ALA A 183 -13.89 0.08 22.93
C ALA A 183 -13.06 0.33 24.19
N GLN A 184 -13.22 1.49 24.86
CA GLN A 184 -12.57 1.77 26.14
C GLN A 184 -13.09 0.87 27.27
N GLN A 185 -14.37 0.49 27.25
CA GLN A 185 -14.97 -0.39 28.26
C GLN A 185 -14.48 -1.84 28.14
N GLU A 186 -14.35 -2.38 26.92
CA GLU A 186 -13.80 -3.71 26.70
C GLU A 186 -12.29 -3.77 26.96
N GLN A 187 -11.56 -2.72 26.62
CA GLN A 187 -10.12 -2.60 26.90
C GLN A 187 -9.85 -2.52 28.42
N ALA A 188 -10.69 -1.78 29.17
CA ALA A 188 -10.62 -1.74 30.63
C ALA A 188 -10.91 -3.11 31.26
N ALA A 189 -11.90 -3.85 30.75
CA ALA A 189 -12.23 -5.19 31.24
C ALA A 189 -11.08 -6.19 30.96
N ALA A 190 -10.51 -6.19 29.76
CA ALA A 190 -9.41 -7.08 29.38
C ALA A 190 -8.12 -6.82 30.20
N ILE A 191 -7.81 -5.55 30.48
CA ILE A 191 -6.71 -5.16 31.37
C ILE A 191 -7.00 -5.62 32.80
N GLN A 192 -8.23 -5.47 33.28
CA GLN A 192 -8.63 -5.87 34.63
C GLN A 192 -8.52 -7.39 34.85
N TYR A 193 -8.97 -8.21 33.91
CA TYR A 193 -8.82 -9.69 34.00
C TYR A 193 -7.37 -10.14 33.92
N SER A 194 -6.55 -9.47 33.11
CA SER A 194 -5.12 -9.76 32.98
C SER A 194 -4.33 -9.42 34.26
N LEU A 195 -4.65 -8.29 34.90
CA LEU A 195 -4.07 -7.89 36.18
C LEU A 195 -4.48 -8.82 37.34
N LEU A 196 -5.73 -9.29 37.34
CA LEU A 196 -6.21 -10.30 38.29
C LEU A 196 -5.46 -11.63 38.13
N GLY A 197 -5.25 -12.09 36.89
CA GLY A 197 -4.46 -13.28 36.59
C GLY A 197 -3.01 -13.16 37.07
N LEU A 198 -2.39 -12.00 36.86
CA LEU A 198 -1.03 -11.73 37.33
C LEU A 198 -0.93 -11.74 38.87
N GLY A 199 -1.91 -11.17 39.56
CA GLY A 199 -1.97 -11.15 41.03
C GLY A 199 -2.05 -12.56 41.64
N VAL A 200 -2.82 -13.45 41.02
CA VAL A 200 -2.93 -14.86 41.44
C VAL A 200 -1.60 -15.60 41.24
N ILE A 201 -0.93 -15.39 40.10
CA ILE A 201 0.37 -16.01 39.82
C ILE A 201 1.43 -15.54 40.82
N ILE A 202 1.48 -14.25 41.13
CA ILE A 202 2.41 -13.68 42.12
C ILE A 202 2.13 -14.28 43.51
N ALA A 203 0.87 -14.39 43.92
CA ALA A 203 0.49 -14.98 45.20
C ALA A 203 0.92 -16.46 45.32
N VAL A 204 0.73 -17.26 44.27
CA VAL A 204 1.16 -18.67 44.23
C VAL A 204 2.69 -18.79 44.30
N VAL A 205 3.42 -17.92 43.59
CA VAL A 205 4.89 -17.91 43.63
C VAL A 205 5.42 -17.51 45.01
N LEU A 206 4.84 -16.49 45.64
CA LEU A 206 5.22 -16.06 47.00
C LEU A 206 4.88 -17.14 48.05
N TRP A 207 3.73 -17.79 47.95
CA TRP A 207 3.34 -18.90 48.82
C TRP A 207 4.29 -20.10 48.70
N SER A 208 4.69 -20.44 47.46
CA SER A 208 5.63 -21.53 47.21
C SER A 208 7.04 -21.27 47.76
N ARG A 209 7.46 -20.00 47.83
CA ARG A 209 8.75 -19.59 48.42
C ARG A 209 8.72 -19.58 49.94
N CYS A 210 7.62 -19.15 50.58
CA CYS A 210 7.44 -19.28 52.02
C CYS A 210 7.48 -20.75 52.49
N ARG A 211 6.92 -21.67 51.70
CA ARG A 211 6.89 -23.10 52.04
C ARG A 211 8.28 -23.78 51.97
N ARG A 212 9.17 -23.29 51.09
CA ARG A 212 10.56 -23.81 50.98
C ARG A 212 11.52 -23.28 52.06
N GLY A 213 11.17 -22.21 52.77
CA GLY A 213 11.96 -21.68 53.88
C GLY A 213 11.80 -22.40 55.22
N SER A 214 10.81 -23.29 55.36
CA SER A 214 10.41 -23.90 56.65
C SER A 214 10.94 -25.34 56.86
N THR A 215 12.08 -25.71 56.27
CA THR A 215 12.71 -27.01 56.54
C THR A 215 14.20 -26.87 56.88
N ARG A 216 14.52 -26.13 57.95
CA ARG A 216 15.75 -26.37 58.72
C ARG A 216 15.70 -25.78 60.14
N SER A 217 16.05 -26.65 61.07
CA SER A 217 16.40 -26.43 62.49
C SER A 217 15.27 -26.42 63.53
N LYS A 218 15.53 -27.26 64.55
CA LYS A 218 14.76 -27.52 65.76
C LYS A 218 15.06 -26.43 66.80
N GLY A 219 14.07 -26.09 67.63
CA GLY A 219 14.30 -25.57 68.98
C GLY A 219 13.69 -24.20 69.29
N LEU A 220 12.90 -24.20 70.37
CA LEU A 220 12.34 -23.08 71.14
C LEU A 220 11.03 -22.40 70.68
N GLN A 221 10.16 -22.27 71.68
CA GLN A 221 8.79 -21.79 71.70
C GLN A 221 8.66 -20.26 71.68
N GLN A 222 7.54 -19.82 71.07
CA GLN A 222 6.75 -18.58 71.29
C GLN A 222 7.21 -17.25 70.65
N ALA A 223 6.53 -16.86 69.56
CA ALA A 223 5.63 -15.68 69.46
C ALA A 223 4.91 -15.69 68.08
N PRO A 224 3.64 -15.26 67.94
CA PRO A 224 2.96 -15.20 66.65
C PRO A 224 3.46 -13.99 65.83
N ASP A 225 3.90 -14.30 64.62
CA ASP A 225 4.57 -13.39 63.69
C ASP A 225 3.59 -12.33 63.15
N ARG A 226 3.76 -11.07 63.57
CA ARG A 226 2.91 -9.92 63.20
C ARG A 226 3.04 -9.51 61.72
N GLY A 227 3.94 -10.13 60.95
CA GLY A 227 4.18 -9.82 59.54
C GLY A 227 3.09 -10.32 58.57
N ALA A 228 2.47 -11.47 58.84
CA ALA A 228 1.47 -12.05 57.93
C ALA A 228 0.12 -11.31 57.97
N PHE A 229 -0.23 -10.71 59.11
CA PHE A 229 -1.48 -9.97 59.29
C PHE A 229 -1.44 -8.57 58.64
N ALA A 230 -0.27 -7.95 58.57
CA ALA A 230 -0.09 -6.64 57.93
C ALA A 230 -0.24 -6.69 56.41
N ILE A 231 0.18 -7.80 55.78
CA ILE A 231 0.07 -7.99 54.33
C ILE A 231 -1.40 -8.25 53.93
N LEU A 232 -2.16 -8.98 54.75
CA LEU A 232 -3.60 -9.21 54.49
C LEU A 232 -4.42 -7.91 54.62
N LEU A 233 -4.07 -7.03 55.56
CA LEU A 233 -4.71 -5.73 55.74
C LEU A 233 -4.37 -4.74 54.61
N ALA A 234 -3.15 -4.79 54.07
CA ALA A 234 -2.76 -3.98 52.90
C ALA A 234 -3.51 -4.40 51.63
N CYS A 235 -3.78 -5.71 51.45
CA CYS A 235 -4.58 -6.21 50.32
C CYS A 235 -6.07 -5.86 50.44
N LEU A 236 -6.63 -5.79 51.64
CA LEU A 236 -8.02 -5.36 51.84
C LEU A 236 -8.20 -3.83 51.73
N GLY A 237 -7.19 -3.04 52.11
CA GLY A 237 -7.18 -1.59 51.93
C GLY A 237 -7.19 -1.14 50.46
N PHE A 238 -6.56 -1.92 49.57
CA PHE A 238 -6.58 -1.65 48.12
C PHE A 238 -7.94 -1.99 47.47
N TYR A 239 -8.69 -2.93 48.04
CA TYR A 239 -10.02 -3.31 47.54
C TYR A 239 -11.07 -2.21 47.81
N GLY A 240 -10.94 -1.45 48.90
CA GLY A 240 -11.87 -0.37 49.27
C GLY A 240 -11.71 0.94 48.49
N LEU A 241 -10.55 1.18 47.88
CA LEU A 241 -10.26 2.42 47.13
C LEU A 241 -10.68 2.35 45.65
N VAL A 242 -10.93 1.15 45.11
CA VAL A 242 -11.23 0.94 43.68
C VAL A 242 -12.74 0.77 43.42
N THR A 243 -13.57 0.52 44.44
CA THR A 243 -15.02 0.31 44.26
C THR A 243 -15.88 1.55 44.55
N ASN A 244 -15.31 2.74 44.72
CA ASN A 244 -16.09 3.96 45.00
C ASN A 244 -15.55 5.17 44.22
N VAL A 245 -15.68 5.14 42.89
CA VAL A 245 -15.60 6.34 42.04
C VAL A 245 -16.97 6.57 41.41
N ASN A 246 -17.67 7.58 41.93
CA ASN A 246 -18.95 8.07 41.44
C ASN A 246 -18.67 9.12 40.33
N PRO A 247 -19.14 8.94 39.08
CA PRO A 247 -18.68 9.74 37.92
C PRO A 247 -19.39 11.09 37.82
N GLY A 248 -19.26 11.93 38.85
CA GLY A 248 -20.00 13.19 38.93
C GLY A 248 -19.34 14.23 39.82
N ARG A 249 -18.09 14.63 39.54
CA ARG A 249 -17.48 15.93 39.93
C ARG A 249 -16.01 15.98 39.51
N LEU A 250 -15.74 16.51 38.31
CA LEU A 250 -14.41 17.03 37.97
C LEU A 250 -14.34 18.49 38.42
N ARG A 251 -13.55 18.77 39.47
CA ARG A 251 -13.12 20.14 39.79
C ARG A 251 -11.72 20.36 39.23
N ARG A 252 -11.56 21.43 38.43
CA ARG A 252 -10.29 22.03 38.02
C ARG A 252 -9.49 22.51 39.23
N PHE A 253 -8.16 22.54 39.10
CA PHE A 253 -7.15 23.53 39.56
C PHE A 253 -5.78 22.84 39.83
N PRO A 254 -4.64 23.56 39.86
CA PRO A 254 -3.94 24.21 38.74
C PRO A 254 -2.44 23.84 38.66
N ALA A 255 -1.76 24.40 37.66
CA ALA A 255 -0.32 24.32 37.43
C ALA A 255 0.54 24.96 38.53
N SER A 256 1.67 24.33 38.85
CA SER A 256 3.03 24.91 39.03
C SER A 256 3.87 24.01 39.96
N TYR A 257 5.06 23.58 39.53
CA TYR A 257 6.34 24.00 40.11
C TYR A 257 7.56 23.39 39.38
N SER A 258 8.62 24.18 39.41
CA SER A 258 9.89 24.23 38.68
C SER A 258 10.83 23.02 38.60
N GLU A 259 11.49 22.95 37.44
CA GLU A 259 12.92 22.71 37.15
C GLU A 259 13.83 21.97 38.15
N GLY A 260 14.45 20.89 37.64
CA GLY A 260 15.77 20.41 38.03
C GLY A 260 16.58 20.03 36.79
N LYS A 261 17.61 20.82 36.46
CA LYS A 261 18.59 20.55 35.40
C LYS A 261 19.51 19.39 35.79
N GLY A 262 19.75 18.46 34.87
CA GLY A 262 20.86 17.50 34.98
C GLY A 262 20.88 16.45 33.86
N LEU A 263 21.77 16.66 32.89
CA LEU A 263 22.43 15.67 32.02
C LEU A 263 21.58 14.84 31.04
N GLY A 264 21.32 15.46 29.88
CA GLY A 264 21.56 14.90 28.53
C GLY A 264 21.17 13.45 28.23
N ASP A 265 19.87 13.21 28.09
CA ASP A 265 19.36 12.07 27.32
C ASP A 265 18.78 12.59 25.99
N ARG A 266 19.23 12.00 24.88
CA ARG A 266 18.64 12.21 23.55
C ARG A 266 17.19 11.72 23.62
N GLU A 267 16.25 12.66 23.64
CA GLU A 267 14.86 12.39 23.31
C GLU A 267 14.82 11.75 21.92
N HIS A 268 14.53 10.44 21.86
CA HIS A 268 14.06 9.82 20.64
C HIS A 268 12.81 10.58 20.21
N GLN A 269 12.91 11.26 19.06
CA GLN A 269 11.77 11.83 18.35
C GLN A 269 10.66 10.79 18.30
N THR A 270 9.47 11.20 18.74
CA THR A 270 8.25 10.42 18.62
C THR A 270 8.01 10.05 17.16
N ASN A 271 8.15 8.77 16.86
CA ASN A 271 7.92 8.10 15.59
C ASN A 271 6.54 8.50 15.02
N SER A 272 6.51 9.50 14.14
CA SER A 272 5.26 10.10 13.65
C SER A 272 4.89 9.41 12.34
N MET A 273 4.18 8.28 12.47
CA MET A 273 3.72 7.47 11.34
C MET A 273 2.73 8.24 10.45
N ILE A 274 2.73 7.90 9.16
CA ILE A 274 1.73 8.39 8.20
C ILE A 274 0.44 7.64 8.49
N THR A 275 -0.67 8.36 8.62
CA THR A 275 -1.97 7.77 8.96
C THR A 275 -2.99 8.08 7.88
N CYS A 276 -3.78 7.09 7.47
CA CYS A 276 -4.87 7.25 6.51
C CYS A 276 -6.18 6.72 7.10
N ASP A 277 -7.29 7.35 6.79
CA ASP A 277 -8.62 6.79 7.03
C ASP A 277 -8.95 5.84 5.88
N MET A 278 -8.78 4.55 6.13
CA MET A 278 -8.96 3.50 5.12
C MET A 278 -10.36 3.50 4.50
N ALA A 279 -11.39 3.95 5.23
CA ALA A 279 -12.76 4.06 4.70
C ALA A 279 -12.93 5.26 3.76
N LYS A 280 -12.03 6.26 3.82
CA LYS A 280 -12.05 7.45 2.97
C LYS A 280 -10.99 7.40 1.85
N GLY A 281 -10.19 6.34 1.79
CA GLY A 281 -9.21 6.11 0.74
C GLY A 281 -8.04 7.11 0.72
N VAL A 282 -7.38 7.19 -0.43
CA VAL A 282 -6.11 7.90 -0.67
C VAL A 282 -6.12 9.38 -0.21
N GLY A 283 -7.24 10.09 -0.37
CA GLY A 283 -7.34 11.51 -0.04
C GLY A 283 -7.37 11.84 1.46
N SER A 284 -7.41 10.83 2.33
CA SER A 284 -7.53 11.01 3.78
C SER A 284 -6.20 11.00 4.54
N CYS A 285 -5.10 10.73 3.85
CA CYS A 285 -3.81 10.52 4.47
C CYS A 285 -3.22 11.81 5.04
N VAL A 286 -2.64 11.71 6.23
CA VAL A 286 -1.94 12.77 6.93
C VAL A 286 -0.49 12.36 7.12
N ASP A 287 0.40 13.20 6.63
CA ASP A 287 1.83 13.12 6.88
C ASP A 287 2.23 14.24 7.86
N PRO A 288 2.38 13.93 9.17
CA PRO A 288 2.65 14.94 10.19
C PRO A 288 4.07 15.52 10.09
N VAL A 289 5.00 14.83 9.42
CA VAL A 289 6.42 15.22 9.32
C VAL A 289 6.75 15.72 7.93
N GLY A 290 6.22 15.07 6.89
CA GLY A 290 6.66 15.27 5.52
C GLY A 290 7.98 14.57 5.24
N VAL A 291 8.61 14.97 4.14
CA VAL A 291 9.96 14.49 3.79
C VAL A 291 10.98 15.41 4.45
N GLU A 292 11.66 14.94 5.51
CA GLU A 292 12.67 15.72 6.21
C GLU A 292 13.90 15.98 5.34
N GLY A 293 14.19 17.25 5.07
CA GLY A 293 15.34 17.70 4.30
C GLY A 293 14.99 18.86 3.38
N GLU A 294 15.99 19.32 2.63
CA GLU A 294 15.84 20.39 1.66
C GLU A 294 16.80 20.23 0.48
N TRP A 295 16.40 20.77 -0.66
CA TRP A 295 17.25 20.96 -1.83
C TRP A 295 18.05 22.24 -1.67
N VAL A 296 19.35 22.10 -1.43
CA VAL A 296 20.27 23.22 -1.25
C VAL A 296 20.93 23.55 -2.57
N LEU A 297 20.93 24.84 -2.93
CA LEU A 297 21.64 25.34 -4.10
C LEU A 297 23.15 25.15 -3.89
N ILE A 298 23.82 24.54 -4.87
CA ILE A 298 25.27 24.34 -4.89
C ILE A 298 25.90 25.11 -6.05
N GLU A 299 27.17 25.43 -5.89
CA GLU A 299 27.95 26.09 -6.94
C GLU A 299 28.18 25.13 -8.13
N PRO A 300 28.17 25.62 -9.39
CA PRO A 300 28.21 24.80 -10.61
C PRO A 300 29.40 23.84 -10.76
N GLU A 301 30.48 24.06 -10.00
CA GLU A 301 31.74 23.29 -10.08
C GLU A 301 31.81 22.13 -9.09
N GLN A 302 30.84 21.98 -8.19
CA GLN A 302 30.74 20.76 -7.38
C GLN A 302 30.17 19.66 -8.27
N SER A 303 31.05 18.83 -8.83
CA SER A 303 30.64 17.67 -9.61
C SER A 303 29.75 16.80 -8.73
N LEU A 304 28.44 16.90 -8.92
CA LEU A 304 27.53 15.92 -8.37
C LEU A 304 27.92 14.57 -8.95
N ALA A 305 27.77 13.51 -8.16
CA ALA A 305 28.07 12.15 -8.58
C ALA A 305 27.09 11.64 -9.65
N ALA A 306 26.65 12.51 -10.56
CA ALA A 306 25.87 12.20 -11.72
C ALA A 306 26.62 11.16 -12.54
N PRO A 307 26.07 9.94 -12.67
CA PRO A 307 26.75 8.88 -13.37
C PRO A 307 27.06 9.27 -14.83
N VAL A 308 28.07 8.60 -15.41
CA VAL A 308 28.34 8.72 -16.85
C VAL A 308 27.05 8.47 -17.63
N CYS A 309 26.69 9.46 -18.45
CA CYS A 309 25.40 9.49 -19.09
C CYS A 309 25.43 8.73 -20.43
N CYS A 310 25.03 7.47 -20.40
CA CYS A 310 24.88 6.65 -21.59
C CYS A 310 23.44 6.73 -22.12
N GLU A 311 23.25 7.44 -23.21
CA GLU A 311 21.92 7.65 -23.82
C GLU A 311 21.47 6.41 -24.62
N TRP A 312 20.18 6.05 -24.51
CA TRP A 312 19.59 5.09 -25.44
C TRP A 312 19.59 5.65 -26.87
N LEU A 313 20.33 5.02 -27.78
CA LEU A 313 20.14 5.29 -29.20
C LEU A 313 20.69 6.62 -29.73
N GLY A 314 21.55 7.32 -28.97
CA GLY A 314 21.80 8.74 -29.19
C GLY A 314 23.25 9.19 -29.42
N ARG A 315 23.43 10.49 -29.65
CA ARG A 315 24.75 11.10 -29.92
C ARG A 315 25.72 10.91 -28.76
N LYS A 316 25.24 11.00 -27.51
CA LYS A 316 26.09 10.82 -26.31
C LYS A 316 26.61 9.39 -26.16
N PHE A 317 25.86 8.39 -26.64
CA PHE A 317 26.35 7.00 -26.73
C PHE A 317 27.44 6.86 -27.79
N LEU A 318 27.26 7.49 -28.95
CA LEU A 318 28.24 7.44 -30.05
C LEU A 318 29.56 8.14 -29.70
N GLU A 319 29.53 9.16 -28.84
CA GLU A 319 30.68 9.95 -28.40
C GLU A 319 31.45 9.30 -27.23
N ASN A 320 30.82 8.43 -26.42
CA ASN A 320 31.42 7.77 -25.24
C ASN A 320 31.38 6.23 -25.29
N LYS A 321 31.54 5.63 -26.49
CA LYS A 321 31.41 4.17 -26.70
C LYS A 321 32.27 3.30 -25.78
N GLU A 322 33.46 3.76 -25.38
CA GLU A 322 34.32 3.00 -24.47
C GLU A 322 33.75 2.92 -23.04
N GLN A 323 33.02 3.95 -22.60
CA GLN A 323 32.38 3.97 -21.28
C GLN A 323 30.97 3.36 -21.30
N CYS A 324 30.25 3.52 -22.41
CA CYS A 324 28.86 3.06 -22.57
C CYS A 324 28.72 1.68 -23.24
N GLY A 325 29.84 1.08 -23.66
CA GLY A 325 29.87 -0.20 -24.35
C GLY A 325 29.48 -0.11 -25.82
N THR A 326 29.54 -1.26 -26.50
CA THR A 326 29.20 -1.42 -27.92
C THR A 326 27.97 -2.30 -28.16
N GLU A 327 27.41 -2.88 -27.09
CA GLU A 327 26.18 -3.66 -27.16
C GLU A 327 25.02 -2.71 -27.51
N PHE A 328 24.76 -2.60 -28.81
CA PHE A 328 23.43 -2.33 -29.31
C PHE A 328 22.53 -3.39 -28.67
N LEU A 329 21.68 -3.00 -27.71
CA LEU A 329 20.41 -3.69 -27.55
C LEU A 329 19.82 -3.74 -28.97
N PRO A 330 19.44 -4.91 -29.50
CA PRO A 330 18.97 -5.03 -30.86
C PRO A 330 17.65 -4.26 -31.00
N MET A 331 17.76 -2.97 -31.27
CA MET A 331 16.66 -2.16 -31.74
C MET A 331 16.44 -2.58 -33.18
N ASP A 332 15.60 -3.59 -33.37
CA ASP A 332 14.75 -3.56 -34.56
C ASP A 332 14.17 -2.15 -34.63
N ARG A 333 14.25 -1.51 -35.79
CA ARG A 333 13.64 -0.18 -36.00
C ARG A 333 12.13 -0.19 -35.74
N ASN A 334 11.53 -1.39 -35.60
CA ASN A 334 10.16 -1.63 -35.15
C ASN A 334 10.04 -2.19 -33.72
N ALA A 335 11.14 -2.58 -33.05
CA ALA A 335 11.12 -2.93 -31.64
C ALA A 335 10.97 -1.63 -30.83
N LYS A 336 9.73 -1.41 -30.37
CA LYS A 336 9.41 -0.44 -29.34
C LYS A 336 10.46 -0.59 -28.23
N LEU A 337 11.04 0.51 -27.76
CA LEU A 337 11.98 0.65 -26.62
C LEU A 337 11.56 -0.01 -25.29
N TRP A 338 10.46 -0.78 -25.30
CA TRP A 338 9.73 -1.37 -24.21
C TRP A 338 9.52 -2.88 -24.42
N THR A 339 10.36 -3.52 -25.25
CA THR A 339 10.34 -4.97 -25.43
C THR A 339 10.83 -5.66 -24.16
N LEU A 340 9.90 -6.15 -23.35
CA LEU A 340 9.75 -7.52 -22.79
C LEU A 340 10.96 -8.27 -22.17
N GLU A 341 12.20 -7.82 -22.37
CA GLU A 341 13.41 -8.51 -21.93
C GLU A 341 13.98 -7.88 -20.66
N PRO A 342 14.44 -8.70 -19.70
CA PRO A 342 15.08 -8.20 -18.49
C PRO A 342 16.30 -7.34 -18.76
N PHE A 343 16.40 -6.23 -18.03
CA PHE A 343 17.48 -5.26 -18.16
C PHE A 343 18.42 -5.34 -16.95
N ARG A 344 19.69 -5.70 -17.16
CA ARG A 344 20.69 -5.88 -16.09
C ARG A 344 21.87 -4.95 -16.28
N GLY A 345 22.47 -4.49 -15.18
CA GLY A 345 23.71 -3.72 -15.24
C GLY A 345 24.88 -4.54 -15.80
N ASN A 346 25.78 -3.89 -16.53
CA ASN A 346 26.96 -4.55 -17.12
C ASN A 346 28.22 -4.33 -16.25
N SER A 347 29.10 -5.34 -16.18
CA SER A 347 30.36 -5.28 -15.42
C SER A 347 31.47 -4.46 -16.11
N HIS A 348 31.32 -4.16 -17.41
CA HIS A 348 32.37 -3.58 -18.26
C HIS A 348 32.04 -2.17 -18.76
N PHE A 349 30.79 -1.76 -18.69
CA PHE A 349 30.36 -0.44 -19.15
C PHE A 349 29.17 0.09 -18.36
N TYR A 350 29.02 1.40 -18.38
CA TYR A 350 27.87 2.10 -17.85
C TYR A 350 26.61 1.71 -18.62
N THR A 351 25.55 1.55 -17.85
CA THR A 351 24.22 1.17 -18.30
C THR A 351 23.58 2.32 -19.05
N GLN A 352 22.89 2.00 -20.15
CA GLN A 352 22.17 3.01 -20.91
C GLN A 352 20.88 3.44 -20.18
N THR A 353 20.52 4.72 -20.28
CA THR A 353 19.45 5.33 -19.47
C THR A 353 18.60 6.31 -20.27
N ALA A 354 17.34 6.48 -19.89
CA ALA A 354 16.42 7.41 -20.54
C ALA A 354 16.71 8.90 -20.25
N GLY A 355 17.40 9.24 -19.15
CA GLY A 355 17.58 10.61 -18.66
C GLY A 355 18.67 11.43 -19.37
N CYS A 356 19.40 10.84 -20.33
CA CYS A 356 20.60 11.45 -20.91
C CYS A 356 20.36 12.50 -22.00
N TYR A 357 19.13 12.63 -22.48
CA TYR A 357 18.78 13.56 -23.55
C TYR A 357 18.83 15.04 -23.12
N CYS A 358 18.93 15.33 -21.82
CA CYS A 358 18.93 16.70 -21.30
C CYS A 358 20.28 17.41 -21.52
N SER A 359 20.58 17.84 -22.75
CA SER A 359 21.85 18.51 -23.09
C SER A 359 22.05 19.87 -22.42
N ASN A 360 20.96 20.57 -22.08
CA ASN A 360 21.00 21.94 -21.54
C ASN A 360 20.61 22.00 -20.06
N PHE A 361 20.36 20.85 -19.42
CA PHE A 361 20.03 20.81 -18.00
C PHE A 361 21.33 20.76 -17.20
N THR A 362 21.51 21.73 -16.30
CA THR A 362 22.61 21.73 -15.34
C THR A 362 22.01 21.55 -13.96
N GLU A 363 22.45 20.50 -13.26
CA GLU A 363 22.04 20.31 -11.87
C GLU A 363 22.73 21.34 -10.99
N ARG A 364 21.94 22.00 -10.14
CA ARG A 364 22.39 23.06 -9.24
C ARG A 364 21.94 22.83 -7.82
N TYR A 365 21.27 21.71 -7.53
CA TYR A 365 20.74 21.40 -6.22
C TYR A 365 21.20 20.04 -5.75
N VAL A 366 21.51 19.95 -4.46
CA VAL A 366 21.76 18.69 -3.76
C VAL A 366 20.73 18.52 -2.66
N TRP A 367 20.15 17.34 -2.56
CA TRP A 367 19.28 17.01 -1.44
C TRP A 367 20.11 16.79 -0.18
N GLN A 368 19.80 17.54 0.88
CA GLN A 368 20.35 17.39 2.21
C GLN A 368 19.23 16.94 3.16
N SER A 369 19.49 15.89 3.92
CA SER A 369 18.53 15.35 4.88
C SER A 369 19.29 14.76 6.07
N PRO A 370 18.77 14.89 7.30
CA PRO A 370 19.33 14.20 8.45
C PRO A 370 19.24 12.67 8.33
N ASN A 371 18.34 12.16 7.48
CA ASN A 371 18.07 10.74 7.30
C ASN A 371 18.86 10.09 6.16
N LEU A 372 19.73 10.84 5.48
CA LEU A 372 20.57 10.35 4.40
C LEU A 372 22.01 10.77 4.62
N LEU A 373 22.94 9.94 4.14
CA LEU A 373 24.36 10.30 4.12
C LEU A 373 24.57 11.63 3.37
N PRO A 374 25.47 12.51 3.87
CA PRO A 374 25.92 13.67 3.12
C PRO A 374 26.43 13.27 1.73
N HIS A 375 26.16 14.09 0.72
CA HIS A 375 26.60 13.79 -0.66
C HIS A 375 28.12 13.54 -0.74
N SER A 376 28.91 14.30 0.01
CA SER A 376 30.37 14.16 0.08
C SER A 376 30.86 12.86 0.71
N GLU A 377 30.01 12.15 1.44
CA GLU A 377 30.35 10.92 2.16
C GLU A 377 29.79 9.66 1.48
N PHE A 378 29.03 9.81 0.41
CA PHE A 378 28.49 8.66 -0.32
C PHE A 378 29.60 7.94 -1.10
N ASP A 379 29.83 6.67 -0.75
CA ASP A 379 30.72 5.77 -1.47
C ASP A 379 29.94 4.57 -2.05
N PRO A 380 29.94 4.36 -3.39
CA PRO A 380 29.31 3.20 -3.99
C PRO A 380 29.96 1.87 -3.54
N VAL A 381 31.23 1.85 -3.16
CA VAL A 381 31.91 0.64 -2.63
C VAL A 381 31.29 0.20 -1.31
N ASP A 382 30.98 1.13 -0.42
CA ASP A 382 30.32 0.84 0.85
C ASP A 382 28.90 0.33 0.62
N THR A 383 28.20 0.90 -0.35
CA THR A 383 26.88 0.43 -0.76
C THR A 383 26.93 -0.99 -1.34
N CYS A 384 27.91 -1.31 -2.18
CA CYS A 384 28.13 -2.65 -2.69
C CYS A 384 28.49 -3.64 -1.57
N ARG A 385 29.26 -3.21 -0.56
CA ARG A 385 29.55 -4.04 0.62
C ARG A 385 28.29 -4.34 1.43
N LEU A 386 27.41 -3.35 1.60
CA LEU A 386 26.10 -3.57 2.22
C LEU A 386 25.25 -4.53 1.39
N LEU A 387 25.22 -4.37 0.07
CA LEU A 387 24.47 -5.26 -0.81
C LEU A 387 24.95 -6.71 -0.71
N GLY A 388 26.27 -6.92 -0.65
CA GLY A 388 26.87 -8.25 -0.59
C GLY A 388 26.61 -9.02 -1.87
N ASP A 389 26.31 -10.32 -1.79
CA ASP A 389 26.02 -11.15 -2.96
C ASP A 389 24.54 -11.10 -3.41
N ARG A 390 23.72 -10.25 -2.77
CA ARG A 390 22.27 -10.20 -2.98
C ARG A 390 21.88 -9.63 -4.34
N GLU A 391 20.95 -10.28 -5.02
CA GLU A 391 20.33 -9.74 -6.25
C GLU A 391 19.10 -8.87 -5.95
N VAL A 392 18.96 -7.78 -6.70
CA VAL A 392 17.86 -6.81 -6.58
C VAL A 392 17.06 -6.78 -7.85
N LEU A 393 15.78 -7.13 -7.76
CA LEU A 393 14.84 -7.09 -8.87
C LEU A 393 13.89 -5.89 -8.73
N PHE A 394 14.07 -4.90 -9.61
CA PHE A 394 13.12 -3.81 -9.81
C PHE A 394 12.02 -4.25 -10.78
N ILE A 395 10.77 -4.11 -10.36
CA ILE A 395 9.60 -4.47 -11.15
C ILE A 395 8.69 -3.24 -11.26
N GLY A 396 8.32 -2.84 -12.47
CA GLY A 396 7.35 -1.76 -12.64
C GLY A 396 7.37 -1.16 -14.03
N ASP A 397 6.97 0.11 -14.09
CA ASP A 397 6.89 0.88 -15.33
C ASP A 397 8.20 1.57 -15.74
N SER A 398 8.12 2.42 -16.75
CA SER A 398 9.21 3.27 -17.26
C SER A 398 10.01 4.04 -16.19
N THR A 399 9.37 4.46 -15.09
CA THR A 399 10.02 5.16 -13.99
C THR A 399 10.80 4.19 -13.08
N SER A 400 10.41 2.91 -13.04
CA SER A 400 11.18 1.83 -12.40
C SER A 400 12.49 1.61 -13.14
N PHE A 401 12.43 1.49 -14.48
CA PHE A 401 13.61 1.36 -15.33
C PHE A 401 14.54 2.57 -15.20
N GLN A 402 14.00 3.78 -15.13
CA GLN A 402 14.82 4.97 -14.91
C GLN A 402 15.54 4.90 -13.56
N THR A 403 14.85 4.56 -12.47
CA THR A 403 15.46 4.40 -11.15
C THR A 403 16.54 3.32 -11.15
N ALA A 404 16.25 2.14 -11.70
CA ALA A 404 17.17 1.02 -11.71
C ALA A 404 18.42 1.31 -12.57
N SER A 405 18.24 1.89 -13.76
CA SER A 405 19.36 2.26 -14.64
C SER A 405 20.26 3.35 -14.06
N THR A 406 19.67 4.35 -13.37
CA THR A 406 20.46 5.34 -12.60
C THR A 406 21.24 4.64 -11.49
N LEU A 407 20.61 3.76 -10.70
CA LEU A 407 21.28 3.03 -9.62
C LEU A 407 22.42 2.15 -10.14
N MET A 408 22.22 1.43 -11.25
CA MET A 408 23.27 0.63 -11.89
C MET A 408 24.50 1.50 -12.19
N ASN A 409 24.31 2.71 -12.71
CA ASN A 409 25.44 3.59 -13.01
C ASN A 409 26.08 4.19 -11.76
N THR A 410 25.29 4.52 -10.74
CA THR A 410 25.80 4.94 -9.43
C THR A 410 26.68 3.86 -8.81
N LEU A 411 26.29 2.58 -8.91
CA LEU A 411 27.00 1.45 -8.32
C LEU A 411 28.17 0.95 -9.17
N TYR A 412 28.28 1.39 -10.43
CA TYR A 412 29.35 0.95 -11.34
C TYR A 412 30.77 1.09 -10.76
N PRO A 413 31.15 2.21 -10.12
CA PRO A 413 32.47 2.33 -9.48
C PRO A 413 32.69 1.35 -8.31
N GLY A 414 31.61 0.89 -7.68
CA GLY A 414 31.64 -0.11 -6.60
C GLY A 414 31.66 -1.56 -7.10
N GLY A 415 31.32 -1.81 -8.37
CA GLY A 415 31.43 -3.12 -9.02
C GLY A 415 30.26 -4.08 -8.79
N CYS A 416 29.16 -3.64 -8.17
CA CYS A 416 27.97 -4.45 -7.87
C CYS A 416 26.75 -4.17 -8.78
N GLN A 417 26.90 -3.33 -9.79
CA GLN A 417 25.80 -2.91 -10.67
C GLN A 417 25.11 -4.05 -11.42
N ASN A 418 25.81 -5.16 -11.66
CA ASN A 418 25.27 -6.34 -12.34
C ASN A 418 24.31 -7.16 -11.46
N GLN A 419 24.22 -6.86 -10.16
CA GLN A 419 23.26 -7.45 -9.23
C GLN A 419 21.90 -6.74 -9.29
N ILE A 420 21.81 -5.59 -9.98
CA ILE A 420 20.55 -4.89 -10.20
C ILE A 420 19.94 -5.35 -11.51
N ILE A 421 18.66 -5.71 -11.46
CA ILE A 421 17.85 -6.17 -12.60
C ILE A 421 16.58 -5.33 -12.62
N ALA A 422 16.12 -4.95 -13.81
CA ALA A 422 14.85 -4.26 -14.03
C ALA A 422 13.99 -5.03 -15.04
N VAL A 423 12.72 -5.21 -14.71
CA VAL A 423 11.73 -5.89 -15.55
C VAL A 423 10.43 -5.10 -15.60
N GLY A 424 9.68 -5.27 -16.70
CA GLY A 424 8.48 -4.50 -16.99
C GLY A 424 7.20 -5.14 -16.44
N SER A 425 6.45 -4.37 -15.67
CA SER A 425 5.07 -4.67 -15.29
C SER A 425 4.36 -3.36 -14.95
N ASP A 426 3.68 -2.76 -15.93
CA ASP A 426 3.16 -1.39 -15.80
C ASP A 426 2.12 -1.27 -14.68
N THR A 427 1.35 -2.34 -14.44
CA THR A 427 0.26 -2.37 -13.45
C THR A 427 0.52 -3.31 -12.28
N LEU A 428 1.67 -4.00 -12.27
CA LEU A 428 2.06 -5.07 -11.32
C LEU A 428 1.15 -6.32 -11.32
N VAL A 429 -0.13 -6.20 -11.67
CA VAL A 429 -1.12 -7.30 -11.55
C VAL A 429 -1.79 -7.66 -12.89
N GLY A 430 -1.23 -7.21 -14.02
CA GLY A 430 -1.65 -7.63 -15.36
C GLY A 430 -3.00 -7.06 -15.81
N LEU A 431 -3.35 -5.83 -15.38
CA LEU A 431 -4.54 -5.14 -15.89
C LEU A 431 -4.34 -4.73 -17.36
N SER A 432 -5.44 -4.68 -18.14
CA SER A 432 -5.45 -4.12 -19.49
C SER A 432 -4.81 -2.74 -19.47
N HIS A 433 -3.74 -2.53 -20.27
CA HIS A 433 -2.75 -1.43 -20.29
C HIS A 433 -1.32 -1.91 -19.99
N ASP A 434 -1.14 -3.12 -19.45
CA ASP A 434 0.19 -3.73 -19.33
C ASP A 434 0.76 -4.10 -20.71
N ARG A 435 1.86 -3.45 -21.11
CA ARG A 435 2.56 -3.76 -22.35
C ARG A 435 3.22 -5.14 -22.34
N VAL A 436 3.45 -5.69 -21.14
CA VAL A 436 4.23 -6.92 -20.93
C VAL A 436 3.35 -8.11 -20.51
N ASN A 437 2.07 -7.88 -20.20
CA ASN A 437 1.08 -8.88 -19.76
C ASN A 437 1.67 -9.90 -18.76
N LYS A 438 2.50 -9.42 -17.82
CA LYS A 438 3.15 -10.21 -16.77
C LYS A 438 2.98 -9.50 -15.44
N THR A 439 2.59 -10.27 -14.43
CA THR A 439 2.49 -9.78 -13.06
C THR A 439 3.86 -9.69 -12.41
N TRP A 440 3.94 -9.00 -11.28
CA TRP A 440 5.15 -8.94 -10.48
C TRP A 440 5.56 -10.32 -9.93
N LYS A 441 4.59 -11.19 -9.60
CA LYS A 441 4.87 -12.56 -9.13
C LYS A 441 5.48 -13.43 -10.23
N ASP A 442 4.96 -13.33 -11.45
CA ASP A 442 5.50 -14.08 -12.60
C ASP A 442 7.00 -13.80 -12.77
N TRP A 443 7.40 -12.54 -12.61
CA TRP A 443 8.80 -12.15 -12.66
C TRP A 443 9.63 -12.69 -11.50
N VAL A 444 9.12 -12.64 -10.27
CA VAL A 444 9.82 -13.19 -9.10
C VAL A 444 10.06 -14.70 -9.27
N GLU A 445 9.09 -15.43 -9.81
CA GLU A 445 9.19 -16.86 -10.07
C GLU A 445 10.18 -17.17 -11.21
N GLU A 446 10.17 -16.38 -12.28
CA GLU A 446 11.09 -16.51 -13.42
C GLU A 446 12.56 -16.27 -13.02
N PHE A 447 12.80 -15.35 -12.10
CA PHE A 447 14.13 -15.09 -11.53
C PHE A 447 14.49 -16.00 -10.37
N HIS A 448 13.71 -17.07 -10.14
CA HIS A 448 13.98 -18.09 -9.13
C HIS A 448 14.12 -17.55 -7.69
N GLY A 449 13.42 -16.46 -7.36
CA GLY A 449 13.42 -15.87 -6.03
C GLY A 449 14.66 -15.00 -5.73
N PRO A 450 14.74 -13.76 -6.25
CA PRO A 450 15.79 -12.81 -5.89
C PRO A 450 15.75 -12.42 -4.41
N ASP A 451 16.87 -11.96 -3.86
CA ASP A 451 16.98 -11.59 -2.44
C ASP A 451 16.18 -10.34 -2.08
N ILE A 452 16.13 -9.35 -2.98
CA ILE A 452 15.44 -8.08 -2.77
C ILE A 452 14.55 -7.80 -3.99
N VAL A 453 13.25 -7.62 -3.76
CA VAL A 453 12.27 -7.24 -4.77
C VAL A 453 11.75 -5.84 -4.46
N ILE A 454 11.91 -4.92 -5.41
CA ILE A 454 11.43 -3.54 -5.29
C ILE A 454 10.39 -3.30 -6.39
N VAL A 455 9.13 -3.13 -6.00
CA VAL A 455 8.04 -2.85 -6.95
C VAL A 455 7.73 -1.36 -7.01
N THR A 456 7.17 -0.91 -8.14
CA THR A 456 6.60 0.43 -8.26
C THR A 456 5.51 0.46 -9.33
N MET A 457 4.56 1.37 -9.15
CA MET A 457 3.49 1.65 -10.10
C MET A 457 3.17 3.14 -10.04
N GLY A 458 3.38 3.84 -11.16
CA GLY A 458 3.18 5.28 -11.31
C GLY A 458 2.12 5.64 -12.35
N PRO A 459 2.51 6.06 -13.57
CA PRO A 459 1.58 6.67 -14.53
C PRO A 459 0.58 5.72 -15.20
N HIS A 460 0.73 4.42 -15.03
CA HIS A 460 -0.09 3.43 -15.72
C HIS A 460 -1.32 2.99 -14.92
N VAL A 461 -1.71 3.77 -13.91
CA VAL A 461 -3.01 3.60 -13.25
C VAL A 461 -4.08 4.20 -14.17
N PRO A 462 -5.00 3.39 -14.72
CA PRO A 462 -6.01 3.87 -15.65
C PRO A 462 -6.89 4.93 -14.99
N LYS A 463 -7.11 6.05 -15.69
CA LYS A 463 -8.10 7.05 -15.26
C LYS A 463 -9.51 6.46 -15.25
N THR A 464 -9.75 5.55 -16.19
CA THR A 464 -10.97 4.77 -16.26
C THR A 464 -10.67 3.30 -16.39
N ASP A 465 -11.49 2.42 -15.81
CA ASP A 465 -11.40 0.99 -16.16
C ASP A 465 -11.83 0.71 -17.61
N ILE A 466 -11.81 -0.57 -18.00
CA ILE A 466 -12.24 -1.00 -19.35
C ILE A 466 -13.69 -0.63 -19.68
N TYR A 467 -14.50 -0.27 -18.68
CA TYR A 467 -15.90 0.10 -18.79
C TYR A 467 -16.13 1.62 -18.75
N GLY A 468 -15.08 2.44 -18.66
CA GLY A 468 -15.16 3.90 -18.71
C GLY A 468 -15.40 4.59 -17.36
N TRP A 469 -15.23 3.90 -16.24
CA TRP A 469 -15.51 4.43 -14.90
C TRP A 469 -14.34 5.18 -14.29
N ASP A 470 -14.55 6.38 -13.75
CA ASP A 470 -13.50 7.12 -13.02
C ASP A 470 -13.21 6.45 -11.66
N ILE A 471 -12.30 5.47 -11.69
CA ILE A 471 -11.93 4.65 -10.54
C ILE A 471 -10.42 4.66 -10.28
N ASN A 472 -9.75 5.72 -10.73
CA ASN A 472 -8.29 5.87 -10.71
C ASN A 472 -7.69 5.58 -9.31
N GLU A 473 -8.33 6.01 -8.23
CA GLU A 473 -7.85 5.73 -6.86
C GLU A 473 -8.29 4.38 -6.32
N THR A 474 -9.44 3.85 -6.74
CA THR A 474 -9.89 2.51 -6.37
C THR A 474 -8.97 1.46 -6.98
N ILE A 475 -8.65 1.55 -8.28
CA ILE A 475 -7.68 0.65 -8.92
C ILE A 475 -6.33 0.71 -8.21
N TYR A 476 -5.83 1.91 -7.91
CA TYR A 476 -4.56 2.04 -7.21
C TYR A 476 -4.58 1.32 -5.85
N GLN A 477 -5.61 1.56 -5.03
CA GLN A 477 -5.76 0.92 -3.73
C GLN A 477 -5.85 -0.60 -3.86
N ASN A 478 -6.55 -1.09 -4.89
CA ASN A 478 -6.74 -2.51 -5.18
C ASN A 478 -5.42 -3.19 -5.53
N VAL A 479 -4.63 -2.58 -6.41
CA VAL A 479 -3.29 -3.08 -6.77
C VAL A 479 -2.38 -3.08 -5.55
N VAL A 480 -2.35 -2.00 -4.77
CA VAL A 480 -1.55 -1.94 -3.53
C VAL A 480 -1.97 -3.05 -2.57
N HIS A 481 -3.27 -3.25 -2.36
CA HIS A 481 -3.76 -4.31 -1.48
C HIS A 481 -3.29 -5.69 -1.95
N GLN A 482 -3.56 -6.04 -3.21
CA GLN A 482 -3.21 -7.35 -3.77
C GLN A 482 -1.70 -7.62 -3.69
N VAL A 483 -0.88 -6.66 -4.15
CA VAL A 483 0.57 -6.84 -4.16
C VAL A 483 1.13 -7.01 -2.74
N LEU A 484 0.61 -6.26 -1.76
CA LEU A 484 1.07 -6.38 -0.37
C LEU A 484 0.68 -7.71 0.30
N GLU A 485 -0.53 -8.22 0.04
CA GLU A 485 -0.95 -9.53 0.53
C GLU A 485 -0.09 -10.66 -0.08
N GLU A 486 0.16 -10.57 -1.39
CA GLU A 486 0.98 -11.51 -2.11
C GLU A 486 2.46 -11.44 -1.65
N MET A 487 3.00 -10.25 -1.38
CA MET A 487 4.33 -10.07 -0.77
C MET A 487 4.41 -10.72 0.62
N GLU A 488 3.38 -10.57 1.44
CA GLU A 488 3.32 -11.17 2.77
C GLU A 488 3.22 -12.71 2.71
N GLU A 489 2.48 -13.26 1.73
CA GLU A 489 2.46 -14.70 1.43
C GLU A 489 3.85 -15.19 1.03
N MET A 490 4.51 -14.50 0.09
CA MET A 490 5.83 -14.89 -0.41
C MET A 490 6.91 -14.74 0.66
N ARG A 491 6.88 -13.69 1.48
CA ARG A 491 7.80 -13.50 2.61
C ARG A 491 7.68 -14.60 3.66
N LYS A 492 6.46 -15.12 3.89
CA LYS A 492 6.24 -16.28 4.77
C LYS A 492 6.78 -17.57 4.16
N ARG A 493 6.62 -17.76 2.84
CA ARG A 493 7.11 -18.94 2.11
C ARG A 493 8.63 -18.93 1.90
N TYR A 494 9.22 -17.74 1.70
CA TYR A 494 10.62 -17.52 1.38
C TYR A 494 11.23 -16.44 2.30
N PRO A 495 11.59 -16.78 3.56
CA PRO A 495 12.02 -15.79 4.56
C PRO A 495 13.31 -15.03 4.24
N HIS A 496 14.10 -15.49 3.26
CA HIS A 496 15.31 -14.82 2.79
C HIS A 496 14.98 -13.59 1.93
N MET A 497 13.84 -13.62 1.22
CA MET A 497 13.42 -12.54 0.34
C MET A 497 12.97 -11.32 1.13
N LYS A 498 13.41 -10.15 0.68
CA LYS A 498 12.96 -8.84 1.16
C LYS A 498 12.12 -8.19 0.08
N PHE A 499 10.94 -7.71 0.46
CA PHE A 499 10.05 -6.98 -0.44
C PHE A 499 10.01 -5.52 -0.02
N ALA A 500 10.02 -4.63 -1.00
CA ALA A 500 9.92 -3.21 -0.80
C ALA A 500 9.12 -2.54 -1.92
N TRP A 501 8.68 -1.32 -1.65
CA TRP A 501 8.02 -0.48 -2.63
C TRP A 501 8.82 0.80 -2.86
N LYS A 502 8.97 1.23 -4.11
CA LYS A 502 9.52 2.54 -4.45
C LYS A 502 8.37 3.52 -4.68
N THR A 503 8.39 4.67 -3.99
CA THR A 503 7.38 5.73 -4.18
C THR A 503 7.32 6.18 -5.64
N GLN A 504 6.18 6.72 -6.04
CA GLN A 504 5.96 7.16 -7.41
C GLN A 504 6.94 8.27 -7.79
N GLN A 505 7.33 8.26 -9.06
CA GLN A 505 8.08 9.35 -9.63
C GLN A 505 7.12 10.51 -9.92
N PRO A 506 7.33 11.69 -9.32
CA PRO A 506 6.44 12.83 -9.56
C PRO A 506 6.48 13.25 -11.02
N GLY A 507 5.37 13.79 -11.51
CA GLY A 507 5.29 14.41 -12.81
C GLY A 507 4.97 15.90 -12.71
N GLY A 508 5.12 16.61 -13.83
CA GLY A 508 4.87 18.03 -13.99
C GLY A 508 6.14 18.83 -14.24
N CYS A 509 6.15 19.61 -15.32
CA CYS A 509 7.28 20.47 -15.63
C CYS A 509 7.08 21.91 -15.13
N THR A 510 8.12 22.45 -14.51
CA THR A 510 8.33 23.88 -14.31
C THR A 510 9.71 24.25 -14.84
N ARG A 511 10.01 25.56 -14.91
CA ARG A 511 11.37 26.02 -15.25
C ARG A 511 12.29 26.12 -14.02
N GLU A 512 11.70 26.21 -12.84
CA GLU A 512 12.39 26.40 -11.56
C GLU A 512 11.90 25.40 -10.53
N ILE A 513 12.76 25.06 -9.58
CA ILE A 513 12.46 24.13 -8.48
C ILE A 513 11.26 24.64 -7.67
N LEU A 514 10.36 23.73 -7.29
CA LEU A 514 9.21 24.04 -6.45
C LEU A 514 9.55 23.76 -4.99
N GLU A 515 9.28 24.76 -4.13
CA GLU A 515 9.37 24.63 -2.66
C GLU A 515 10.61 23.80 -2.23
N PRO A 516 11.83 24.30 -2.49
CA PRO A 516 13.07 23.53 -2.28
C PRO A 516 13.25 23.04 -0.83
N THR A 517 12.64 23.75 0.13
CA THR A 517 12.69 23.41 1.56
C THR A 517 11.49 22.60 2.05
N ASN A 518 10.54 22.27 1.17
CA ASN A 518 9.31 21.57 1.55
C ASN A 518 8.70 20.78 0.38
N SER A 519 9.18 19.55 0.18
CA SER A 519 8.68 18.67 -0.89
C SER A 519 7.22 18.27 -0.73
N THR A 520 6.69 18.23 0.50
CA THR A 520 5.26 18.03 0.76
C THR A 520 4.43 19.14 0.13
N LYS A 521 4.85 20.40 0.33
CA LYS A 521 4.16 21.56 -0.27
C LYS A 521 4.36 21.63 -1.78
N ALA A 522 5.55 21.26 -2.28
CA ALA A 522 5.81 21.17 -3.71
C ALA A 522 4.82 20.20 -4.40
N ALA A 523 4.56 19.05 -3.77
CA ALA A 523 3.72 18.01 -4.33
C ALA A 523 2.29 18.46 -4.67
N TYR A 524 1.72 19.38 -3.88
CA TYR A 524 0.39 19.94 -4.12
C TYR A 524 0.41 21.20 -5.01
N SER A 525 1.58 21.63 -5.47
CA SER A 525 1.75 22.84 -6.28
C SER A 525 1.67 22.55 -7.79
N VAL A 526 1.89 21.31 -8.21
CA VAL A 526 1.77 20.89 -9.62
C VAL A 526 0.28 20.68 -9.97
N LYS A 527 -0.21 21.42 -10.98
CA LYS A 527 -1.63 21.44 -11.38
C LYS A 527 -1.91 20.95 -12.80
N ASP A 528 -1.01 20.18 -13.43
CA ASP A 528 -1.28 19.71 -14.80
C ASP A 528 -2.45 18.72 -14.82
N ILE A 529 -3.42 19.04 -15.68
CA ILE A 529 -4.71 18.36 -15.89
C ILE A 529 -4.63 17.22 -16.92
N ARG A 530 -3.54 17.10 -17.69
CA ARG A 530 -3.40 16.10 -18.75
C ARG A 530 -3.27 14.69 -18.19
N TYR A 531 -2.67 14.52 -17.02
CA TYR A 531 -2.45 13.24 -16.34
C TYR A 531 -2.90 13.31 -14.87
N ASN A 532 -2.75 12.22 -14.12
CA ASN A 532 -3.14 12.11 -12.70
C ASN A 532 -1.99 12.47 -11.73
N TRP A 533 -1.02 13.28 -12.14
CA TRP A 533 0.18 13.61 -11.33
C TRP A 533 -0.16 14.20 -9.96
N GLY A 534 -1.21 15.01 -9.87
CA GLY A 534 -1.68 15.57 -8.60
C GLY A 534 -2.14 14.53 -7.57
N GLN A 535 -2.36 13.28 -7.97
CA GLN A 535 -2.74 12.19 -7.07
C GLN A 535 -1.54 11.41 -6.52
N TYR A 536 -0.35 11.53 -7.13
CA TYR A 536 0.77 10.64 -6.82
C TYR A 536 1.23 10.78 -5.37
N TYR A 537 1.26 12.00 -4.84
CA TYR A 537 1.73 12.20 -3.48
C TYR A 537 0.80 11.54 -2.47
N ALA A 538 -0.51 11.74 -2.62
CA ALA A 538 -1.51 11.13 -1.74
C ALA A 538 -1.46 9.59 -1.83
N ARG A 539 -1.24 9.04 -3.02
CA ARG A 539 -1.03 7.61 -3.25
C ARG A 539 0.22 7.08 -2.55
N ASP A 540 1.33 7.81 -2.61
CA ASP A 540 2.53 7.46 -1.88
C ASP A 540 2.27 7.43 -0.37
N LEU A 541 1.52 8.41 0.17
CA LEU A 541 1.12 8.39 1.59
C LEU A 541 0.28 7.16 1.94
N TYR A 542 -0.71 6.83 1.09
CA TYR A 542 -1.54 5.65 1.28
C TYR A 542 -0.71 4.37 1.31
N MET A 543 0.14 4.19 0.30
CA MET A 543 1.01 3.01 0.17
C MET A 543 2.00 2.92 1.36
N ILE A 544 2.65 4.02 1.75
CA ILE A 544 3.59 4.03 2.89
C ILE A 544 2.87 3.69 4.19
N SER A 545 1.67 4.22 4.44
CA SER A 545 0.85 3.87 5.61
C SER A 545 0.59 2.36 5.70
N ARG A 546 0.32 1.71 4.55
CA ARG A 546 0.16 0.25 4.49
C ARG A 546 1.46 -0.50 4.77
N LEU A 547 2.57 -0.07 4.20
CA LEU A 547 3.88 -0.69 4.46
C LEU A 547 4.34 -0.54 5.91
N GLN A 548 4.12 0.63 6.52
CA GLN A 548 4.40 0.89 7.93
C GLN A 548 3.62 -0.07 8.84
N THR A 549 2.35 -0.33 8.51
CA THR A 549 1.51 -1.29 9.24
C THR A 549 2.05 -2.72 9.12
N LEU A 550 2.63 -3.09 7.97
CA LEU A 550 3.20 -4.41 7.73
C LEU A 550 4.67 -4.54 8.19
N GLY A 551 5.30 -3.45 8.62
CA GLY A 551 6.73 -3.42 8.90
C GLY A 551 7.59 -3.71 7.65
N MET A 552 7.07 -3.39 6.46
CA MET A 552 7.77 -3.58 5.19
C MET A 552 8.57 -2.32 4.83
N PRO A 553 9.81 -2.48 4.34
CA PRO A 553 10.66 -1.35 3.96
C PRO A 553 10.19 -0.72 2.64
N TYR A 554 10.60 0.52 2.38
CA TYR A 554 10.33 1.23 1.14
C TYR A 554 11.49 2.12 0.74
N LEU A 555 11.61 2.37 -0.57
CA LEU A 555 12.52 3.34 -1.15
C LEU A 555 11.76 4.65 -1.34
N ASP A 556 11.89 5.56 -0.37
CA ASP A 556 11.22 6.86 -0.39
C ASP A 556 11.99 7.85 -1.26
N LEU A 557 11.37 8.25 -2.37
CA LEU A 557 11.90 9.26 -3.31
C LEU A 557 10.99 10.50 -3.39
N ARG A 558 10.13 10.73 -2.38
CA ARG A 558 9.21 11.88 -2.36
C ARG A 558 9.91 13.24 -2.29
N MET A 559 11.21 13.31 -2.01
CA MET A 559 11.96 14.57 -2.14
C MET A 559 11.97 15.10 -3.59
N LEU A 560 11.76 14.22 -4.58
CA LEU A 560 11.75 14.60 -5.99
C LEU A 560 10.52 15.44 -6.38
N TYR A 561 9.48 15.55 -5.54
CA TYR A 561 8.30 16.39 -5.86
C TYR A 561 8.66 17.88 -5.96
N SER A 562 9.75 18.31 -5.32
CA SER A 562 10.30 19.65 -5.50
C SER A 562 10.94 19.86 -6.88
N ARG A 563 11.34 18.79 -7.57
CA ARG A 563 12.23 18.84 -8.74
C ARG A 563 11.52 18.93 -10.08
N SER A 564 10.37 19.58 -10.14
CA SER A 564 9.67 19.79 -11.42
C SER A 564 10.48 20.57 -12.48
N ASP A 565 11.60 21.20 -12.10
CA ASP A 565 12.61 21.78 -12.99
C ASP A 565 13.50 20.76 -13.72
N GLY A 566 13.53 19.54 -13.19
CA GLY A 566 14.44 18.48 -13.54
C GLY A 566 13.91 17.49 -14.58
N HIS A 567 12.70 17.68 -15.10
CA HIS A 567 12.16 16.82 -16.16
C HIS A 567 12.75 17.17 -17.53
N LYS A 568 12.73 16.21 -18.44
CA LYS A 568 13.24 16.41 -19.83
C LYS A 568 12.58 17.61 -20.51
N SER A 569 11.29 17.79 -20.31
CA SER A 569 10.51 18.89 -20.87
C SER A 569 10.53 20.19 -20.05
N SER A 570 11.24 20.24 -18.92
CA SER A 570 11.36 21.49 -18.15
C SER A 570 12.17 22.56 -18.89
N GLN A 571 13.04 22.12 -19.80
CA GLN A 571 13.95 22.99 -20.59
C GLN A 571 13.60 23.04 -22.08
N THR A 572 12.54 22.35 -22.53
CA THR A 572 12.15 22.27 -23.95
C THR A 572 10.62 22.22 -24.07
N ASP A 573 10.05 22.66 -25.20
CA ASP A 573 8.60 22.58 -25.45
C ASP A 573 8.10 21.14 -25.77
N ASN A 574 8.82 20.11 -25.33
CA ASN A 574 8.47 18.69 -25.52
C ASN A 574 7.38 18.23 -24.51
N PHE A 575 6.89 16.99 -24.64
CA PHE A 575 5.79 16.45 -23.81
C PHE A 575 6.18 15.52 -22.64
N ASP A 576 7.46 15.24 -22.36
CA ASP A 576 7.90 14.33 -21.27
C ASP A 576 8.14 15.07 -19.94
N CYS A 577 7.04 15.26 -19.20
CA CYS A 577 7.03 15.80 -17.84
C CYS A 577 6.93 14.70 -16.77
N LEU A 578 7.47 13.52 -17.04
CA LEU A 578 7.50 12.41 -16.10
C LEU A 578 8.93 11.97 -15.86
N HIS A 579 9.70 11.74 -16.92
CA HIS A 579 11.08 11.29 -16.78
C HIS A 579 12.01 12.45 -16.45
N PHE A 580 12.89 12.21 -15.50
CA PHE A 580 13.90 13.17 -15.07
C PHE A 580 15.12 13.16 -15.99
N CYS A 581 15.80 14.30 -16.05
CA CYS A 581 17.21 14.38 -16.36
C CYS A 581 18.01 13.67 -15.23
N HIS A 582 19.27 13.29 -15.47
CA HIS A 582 20.04 12.55 -14.44
C HIS A 582 20.23 13.31 -13.12
N GLY A 583 20.57 14.60 -13.17
CA GLY A 583 20.96 15.37 -11.99
C GLY A 583 20.07 15.19 -10.74
N PRO A 584 18.74 15.38 -10.84
CA PRO A 584 17.86 15.20 -9.67
C PRO A 584 17.88 13.79 -9.10
N LEU A 585 18.20 12.79 -9.95
CA LEU A 585 18.22 11.38 -9.60
C LEU A 585 19.50 10.94 -8.89
N ASP A 586 20.50 11.82 -8.73
CA ASP A 586 21.75 11.52 -8.00
C ASP A 586 21.49 11.13 -6.53
N VAL A 587 20.31 11.48 -6.00
CA VAL A 587 19.86 11.06 -4.66
C VAL A 587 19.57 9.56 -4.57
N ILE A 588 19.30 8.86 -5.68
CA ILE A 588 18.91 7.44 -5.69
C ILE A 588 19.96 6.55 -5.03
N GLY A 589 21.24 6.78 -5.32
CA GLY A 589 22.34 6.02 -4.69
C GLY A 589 22.33 6.09 -3.18
N ARG A 590 22.18 7.31 -2.64
CA ARG A 590 22.13 7.57 -1.19
C ARG A 590 20.86 7.02 -0.55
N ALA A 591 19.72 7.18 -1.21
CA ALA A 591 18.46 6.61 -0.77
C ALA A 591 18.52 5.08 -0.73
N PHE A 592 19.14 4.45 -1.74
CA PHE A 592 19.33 3.00 -1.79
C PHE A 592 20.31 2.50 -0.72
N HIS A 593 21.40 3.23 -0.46
CA HIS A 593 22.30 2.93 0.65
C HIS A 593 21.57 2.94 2.00
N GLN A 594 20.79 3.98 2.26
CA GLN A 594 19.99 4.07 3.49
C GLN A 594 18.95 2.94 3.58
N PHE A 595 18.31 2.62 2.46
CA PHE A 595 17.39 1.48 2.36
C PHE A 595 18.08 0.17 2.75
N LEU A 596 19.26 -0.14 2.19
CA LEU A 596 20.02 -1.35 2.53
C LEU A 596 20.44 -1.41 3.99
N SER A 597 20.82 -0.27 4.58
CA SER A 597 21.18 -0.17 6.00
C SER A 597 20.01 -0.46 6.95
N ASN A 598 18.78 -0.34 6.46
CA ASN A 598 17.56 -0.57 7.22
C ASN A 598 16.95 -1.98 6.99
N LEU A 599 17.48 -2.77 6.05
CA LEU A 599 17.04 -4.15 5.75
C LEU A 599 17.68 -5.18 6.69
#